data_AF-A0A1Q7HRF1-F1
#
_entry.id   AF-A0A1Q7HRF1-F1
#
_cell.length_a   1.000
_cell.length_b   1.000
_cell.length_c   1.000
_cell.angle_alpha   90.00
_cell.angle_beta   90.00
_cell.angle_gamma   90.00
#
_symmetry.space_group_name_H-M   'P 1'
#
loop_
_entity.id
_entity.type
_entity.pdbx_description
1 polymer ?
#
loop_
_entity_poly.entity_id
_entity_poly.type
_entity_poly.pdbx_seq_one_letter_code
_entity_poly.pdbx_strand_id
1 'polypeptide(L)'
;MTDRSARIIFIASLAVGLVLRLAFVPTAGFPTDVGTFMAWGDRLREVGPGQFYSPDYFSDYPPGFLYVLWLVASAFGGIPQVVAKALSIPFDLAIGVGLYAVLARVSRERTGAIAAALYLLNPALVLAGPY
;
A
#
# COMPACT_ATOMS: atom_id res chain seq x y z
N MET A 1 -5.69 -24.77 -19.42
CA MET A 1 -5.03 -25.66 -18.43
C MET A 1 -4.35 -24.77 -17.41
N THR A 2 -4.59 -25.00 -16.13
CA THR A 2 -4.05 -24.19 -15.02
C THR A 2 -2.62 -24.62 -14.69
N ASP A 3 -1.68 -23.68 -14.67
CA ASP A 3 -0.27 -23.94 -14.36
C ASP A 3 -0.07 -23.95 -12.83
N ARG A 4 0.05 -25.15 -12.27
CA ARG A 4 0.27 -25.34 -10.82
C ARG A 4 1.54 -24.63 -10.33
N SER A 5 2.60 -24.62 -11.13
CA SER A 5 3.87 -24.00 -10.75
C SER A 5 3.74 -22.48 -10.68
N ALA A 6 3.04 -21.87 -11.64
CA ALA A 6 2.77 -20.43 -11.65
C ALA A 6 1.98 -19.99 -10.42
N ARG A 7 0.96 -20.77 -10.01
CA ARG A 7 0.17 -20.49 -8.80
C ARG A 7 0.99 -20.57 -7.53
N ILE A 8 1.87 -21.57 -7.42
CA ILE A 8 2.78 -21.70 -6.27
C ILE A 8 3.70 -20.48 -6.20
N ILE A 9 4.31 -20.07 -7.32
CA ILE A 9 5.16 -18.88 -7.38
C ILE A 9 4.39 -17.63 -6.93
N PHE A 10 3.18 -17.44 -7.45
CA PHE A 10 2.34 -16.30 -7.10
C PHE A 10 1.96 -16.28 -5.61
N ILE A 11 1.45 -17.38 -5.08
CA ILE A 11 1.04 -17.48 -3.66
C ILE A 11 2.24 -17.32 -2.73
N ALA A 12 3.38 -17.96 -3.06
CA ALA A 12 4.61 -17.79 -2.31
C ALA A 12 5.10 -16.34 -2.33
N SER A 13 5.01 -15.67 -3.48
CA SER A 13 5.40 -14.25 -3.60
C SER A 13 4.49 -13.32 -2.81
N LEU A 14 3.19 -13.59 -2.74
CA LEU A 14 2.26 -12.85 -1.87
C LEU A 14 2.61 -13.04 -0.39
N ALA A 15 2.83 -14.28 0.04
CA ALA A 15 3.14 -14.60 1.43
C ALA A 15 4.48 -13.97 1.85
N VAL A 16 5.54 -14.17 1.05
CA VAL A 16 6.86 -13.60 1.31
C VAL A 16 6.81 -12.07 1.23
N GLY A 17 6.15 -11.50 0.23
CA GLY A 17 6.02 -10.06 0.07
C GLY A 17 5.27 -9.39 1.23
N LEU A 18 4.26 -10.05 1.80
CA LEU A 18 3.57 -9.61 3.01
C LEU A 18 4.49 -9.67 4.24
N VAL A 19 5.15 -10.81 4.47
CA VAL A 19 6.05 -11.01 5.61
C VAL A 19 7.18 -9.97 5.59
N LEU A 20 7.80 -9.74 4.43
CA LEU A 20 8.84 -8.74 4.28
C LEU A 20 8.33 -7.36 4.65
N ARG A 21 7.20 -6.91 4.10
CA ARG A 21 6.63 -5.59 4.42
C ARG A 21 6.32 -5.44 5.91
N LEU A 22 5.67 -6.44 6.51
CA LEU A 22 5.38 -6.43 7.95
C LEU A 22 6.66 -6.37 8.80
N ALA A 23 7.72 -7.05 8.40
CA ALA A 23 9.01 -7.01 9.09
C ALA A 23 9.69 -5.63 9.01
N PHE A 24 9.38 -4.82 8.00
CA PHE A 24 9.90 -3.46 7.85
C PHE A 24 9.03 -2.36 8.50
N VAL A 25 7.76 -2.65 8.86
CA VAL A 25 6.89 -1.70 9.56
C VAL A 25 7.52 -1.11 10.85
N PRO A 26 8.29 -1.84 11.67
CA PRO A 26 8.90 -1.29 12.88
C PRO A 26 10.09 -0.34 12.64
N THR A 27 10.57 -0.19 11.40
CA THR A 27 11.70 0.71 11.10
C THR A 27 11.32 2.18 11.33
N ALA A 28 12.31 3.08 11.32
CA ALA A 28 12.04 4.51 11.55
C ALA A 28 11.11 5.12 10.50
N GLY A 29 11.27 4.69 9.24
CA GLY A 29 10.62 5.38 8.14
C GLY A 29 11.25 6.72 7.81
N PHE A 30 10.61 7.50 6.94
CA PHE A 30 10.98 8.91 6.80
C PHE A 30 10.04 9.79 7.59
N PRO A 31 10.58 10.52 8.58
CA PRO A 31 9.77 11.25 9.54
C PRO A 31 8.78 12.24 8.90
N THR A 32 9.18 12.90 7.81
CA THR A 32 8.34 13.91 7.16
C THR A 32 7.10 13.30 6.52
N ASP A 33 7.22 12.20 5.80
CA ASP A 33 6.09 11.59 5.08
C ASP A 33 5.13 10.92 6.07
N VAL A 34 5.67 10.20 7.04
CA VAL A 34 4.88 9.57 8.11
C VAL A 34 4.12 10.64 8.90
N GLY A 35 4.80 11.71 9.31
CA GLY A 35 4.17 12.83 9.99
C GLY A 35 3.11 13.54 9.14
N THR A 36 3.33 13.65 7.83
CA THR A 36 2.38 14.24 6.89
C THR A 36 1.10 13.41 6.79
N PHE A 37 1.20 12.08 6.62
CA PHE A 37 0.01 11.22 6.61
C PHE A 37 -0.75 11.23 7.94
N MET A 38 -0.03 11.33 9.06
CA MET A 38 -0.66 11.48 10.37
C MET A 38 -1.45 12.79 10.47
N ALA A 39 -0.80 13.92 10.14
CA ALA A 39 -1.43 15.24 10.16
C ALA A 39 -2.61 15.35 9.19
N TRP A 40 -2.49 14.76 7.99
CA TRP A 40 -3.58 14.69 7.02
C TRP A 40 -4.77 13.89 7.56
N GLY A 41 -4.52 12.76 8.22
CA GLY A 41 -5.56 11.97 8.86
C GLY A 41 -6.30 12.75 9.95
N ASP A 42 -5.57 13.46 10.80
CA ASP A 42 -6.17 14.31 11.85
C ASP A 42 -7.04 15.41 11.25
N ARG A 43 -6.53 16.13 10.24
CA ARG A 43 -7.32 17.14 9.53
C ARG A 43 -8.57 16.54 8.88
N LEU A 44 -8.44 15.43 8.17
CA LEU A 44 -9.57 14.74 7.53
C LEU A 44 -10.64 14.35 8.54
N ARG A 45 -10.24 13.91 9.74
CA ARG A 45 -11.16 13.59 10.82
C ARG A 45 -11.87 14.83 11.36
N GLU A 46 -11.18 15.97 11.45
CA GLU A 46 -11.70 17.22 12.00
C GLU A 46 -12.63 17.97 11.05
N VAL A 47 -12.25 18.13 9.78
CA VAL A 47 -12.98 18.97 8.82
C VAL A 47 -13.65 18.18 7.70
N GLY A 48 -13.41 16.87 7.62
CA GLY A 48 -13.90 16.01 6.56
C GLY A 48 -13.17 16.19 5.22
N PRO A 49 -13.37 15.28 4.25
CA PRO A 49 -12.70 15.32 2.95
C PRO A 49 -13.09 16.55 2.12
N GLY A 50 -14.29 17.12 2.33
CA GLY A 50 -14.79 18.27 1.56
C GLY A 50 -14.12 19.60 1.88
N GLN A 51 -13.44 19.72 3.03
CA GLN A 51 -12.72 20.93 3.46
C GLN A 51 -11.22 20.67 3.68
N PHE A 52 -10.75 19.50 3.24
CA PHE A 52 -9.37 19.09 3.44
C PHE A 52 -8.38 20.03 2.72
N TYR A 53 -8.63 20.31 1.44
CA TYR A 53 -7.79 21.21 0.65
C TYR A 53 -8.03 22.66 1.05
N SER A 54 -6.97 23.37 1.44
CA SER A 54 -7.00 24.78 1.83
C SER A 54 -5.72 25.49 1.41
N PRO A 55 -5.75 26.79 1.03
CA PRO A 55 -4.56 27.52 0.56
C PRO A 55 -3.40 27.58 1.57
N ASP A 56 -3.72 27.48 2.85
CA ASP A 56 -2.80 27.55 3.99
C ASP A 56 -2.42 26.18 4.56
N TYR A 57 -2.83 25.08 3.91
CA TYR A 57 -2.55 23.72 4.36
C TYR A 57 -1.79 22.93 3.30
N PHE A 58 -0.68 22.30 3.69
CA PHE A 58 0.12 21.48 2.79
C PHE A 58 -0.66 20.24 2.37
N SER A 59 -0.92 20.12 1.07
CA SER A 59 -1.45 18.92 0.44
C SER A 59 -0.98 18.83 -1.01
N ASP A 60 -0.27 17.76 -1.33
CA ASP A 60 0.24 17.44 -2.67
C ASP A 60 -0.33 16.12 -3.22
N TYR A 61 -1.33 15.54 -2.53
CA TYR A 61 -1.95 14.27 -2.90
C TYR A 61 -3.31 14.43 -3.60
N PRO A 62 -3.62 13.61 -4.61
CA PRO A 62 -4.96 13.53 -5.17
C PRO A 62 -5.97 12.91 -4.18
N PRO A 63 -7.28 13.18 -4.35
CA PRO A 63 -8.28 12.87 -3.32
C PRO A 63 -8.52 11.39 -3.08
N GLY A 64 -8.18 10.51 -4.04
CA GLY A 64 -8.52 9.08 -3.97
C GLY A 64 -8.03 8.39 -2.69
N PHE A 65 -6.75 8.56 -2.34
CA PHE A 65 -6.18 7.96 -1.13
C PHE A 65 -6.65 8.65 0.16
N LEU A 66 -7.00 9.94 0.09
CA LEU A 66 -7.47 10.70 1.26
C LEU A 66 -8.79 10.15 1.80
N TYR A 67 -9.64 9.53 0.98
CA TYR A 67 -10.83 8.85 1.50
C TYR A 67 -10.49 7.62 2.35
N VAL A 68 -9.46 6.85 1.95
CA VAL A 68 -8.98 5.71 2.75
C VAL A 68 -8.41 6.24 4.07
N LEU A 69 -7.56 7.26 3.99
CA LEU A 69 -6.95 7.88 5.15
C LEU A 69 -8.00 8.46 6.11
N TRP A 70 -9.05 9.10 5.57
CA TRP A 70 -10.18 9.62 6.35
C TRP A 70 -10.91 8.52 7.11
N LEU A 71 -11.28 7.42 6.43
CA LEU A 71 -11.98 6.30 7.07
C LEU A 71 -11.13 5.67 8.18
N VAL A 72 -9.84 5.48 7.93
CA VAL A 72 -8.91 4.93 8.93
C VAL A 72 -8.76 5.90 10.10
N ALA A 73 -8.54 7.20 9.84
CA ALA A 73 -8.42 8.21 10.89
C ALA A 73 -9.68 8.31 11.74
N SER A 74 -10.86 8.30 11.12
CA SER A 74 -12.14 8.29 11.82
C SER A 74 -12.33 7.05 12.69
N ALA A 75 -11.86 5.88 12.24
CA ALA A 75 -11.97 4.64 13.01
C ALA A 75 -11.03 4.60 14.23
N PHE A 76 -9.83 5.17 14.12
CA PHE A 76 -8.80 5.13 15.17
C PHE A 76 -8.71 6.41 16.01
N GLY A 77 -9.48 7.46 15.70
CA GLY A 77 -9.41 8.76 16.37
C GLY A 77 -8.21 9.62 15.94
N GLY A 78 -7.63 9.31 14.79
CA GLY A 78 -6.35 9.81 14.26
C GLY A 78 -5.63 8.68 13.54
N ILE A 79 -4.41 8.90 13.06
CA ILE A 79 -3.61 7.85 12.42
C ILE A 79 -2.43 7.49 13.34
N PRO A 80 -2.44 6.31 13.99
CA PRO A 80 -1.27 5.82 14.68
C PRO A 80 -0.10 5.66 13.70
N GLN A 81 1.13 5.96 14.15
CA GLN A 81 2.32 5.85 13.29
C GLN A 81 2.46 4.47 12.65
N VAL A 82 2.25 3.40 13.41
CA VAL A 82 2.30 2.02 12.88
C VAL A 82 1.27 1.78 11.78
N VAL A 83 0.10 2.42 11.88
CA VAL A 83 -0.96 2.33 10.87
C VAL A 83 -0.59 3.14 9.63
N ALA A 84 -0.08 4.37 9.79
CA ALA A 84 0.40 5.18 8.65
C ALA A 84 1.36 4.38 7.76
N LYS A 85 2.31 3.69 8.39
CA LYS A 85 3.32 2.87 7.71
C LYS A 85 2.74 1.59 7.11
N ALA A 86 1.85 0.89 7.84
CA ALA A 86 1.28 -0.36 7.37
C ALA A 86 0.17 -0.17 6.32
N LEU A 87 -0.36 1.04 6.15
CA LEU A 87 -1.55 1.31 5.33
C LEU A 87 -1.34 0.99 3.85
N SER A 88 -0.11 1.08 3.34
CA SER A 88 0.25 0.77 1.95
C SER A 88 0.22 -0.73 1.62
N ILE A 89 0.47 -1.61 2.61
CA ILE A 89 0.61 -3.07 2.43
C ILE A 89 -0.56 -3.70 1.65
N PRO A 90 -1.84 -3.48 2.00
CA PRO A 90 -2.94 -4.07 1.22
C PRO A 90 -2.97 -3.59 -0.24
N PHE A 91 -2.55 -2.35 -0.52
CA PHE A 91 -2.50 -1.81 -1.89
C PHE A 91 -1.35 -2.41 -2.70
N ASP A 92 -0.18 -2.59 -2.10
CA ASP A 92 0.95 -3.28 -2.74
C ASP A 92 0.59 -4.72 -3.11
N LEU A 93 -0.07 -5.44 -2.20
CA LEU A 93 -0.55 -6.79 -2.47
C LEU A 93 -1.59 -6.79 -3.59
N ALA A 94 -2.53 -5.82 -3.58
CA ALA A 94 -3.53 -5.68 -4.62
C ALA A 94 -2.91 -5.39 -5.99
N ILE A 95 -1.83 -4.60 -6.07
CA ILE A 95 -1.07 -4.38 -7.31
C ILE A 95 -0.46 -5.71 -7.79
N GLY A 96 0.17 -6.49 -6.90
CA GLY A 96 0.67 -7.83 -7.24
C GLY A 96 -0.41 -8.78 -7.77
N VAL A 97 -1.58 -8.79 -7.13
CA VAL A 97 -2.76 -9.55 -7.59
C VAL A 97 -3.24 -9.05 -8.96
N GLY A 98 -3.28 -7.73 -9.17
CA GLY A 98 -3.68 -7.11 -10.43
C GLY A 98 -2.74 -7.47 -11.58
N LEU A 99 -1.42 -7.40 -11.36
CA LEU A 99 -0.40 -7.82 -12.33
C LEU A 99 -0.59 -9.30 -12.71
N TYR A 100 -0.78 -10.17 -11.72
CA TYR A 100 -1.07 -11.58 -11.97
C TYR A 100 -2.35 -11.75 -12.80
N ALA A 101 -3.45 -11.13 -12.39
CA ALA A 101 -4.75 -11.28 -13.01
C ALA A 101 -4.79 -10.75 -14.46
N VAL A 102 -4.18 -9.59 -14.71
CA VAL A 102 -4.13 -9.01 -16.07
C VAL A 102 -3.26 -9.88 -16.98
N LEU A 103 -2.04 -10.21 -16.58
CA LEU A 103 -1.10 -10.94 -17.43
C LEU A 103 -1.43 -12.42 -17.61
N ALA A 104 -2.08 -13.05 -16.62
CA ALA A 104 -2.63 -14.39 -16.80
C ALA A 104 -3.78 -14.42 -17.82
N ARG A 105 -4.50 -13.30 -18.00
CA ARG A 105 -5.58 -13.18 -19.01
C ARG A 105 -5.05 -12.87 -20.41
N VAL A 106 -4.07 -11.98 -20.53
CA VAL A 106 -3.59 -11.50 -21.86
C VAL A 106 -2.36 -12.24 -22.38
N SER A 107 -1.71 -13.05 -21.53
CA SER A 107 -0.50 -13.80 -21.88
C SER A 107 -0.55 -15.21 -21.29
N ARG A 108 0.43 -15.61 -20.47
CA ARG A 108 0.49 -16.90 -19.77
C ARG A 108 0.37 -16.68 -18.27
N GLU A 109 -0.25 -17.63 -17.57
CA GLU A 109 -0.35 -17.63 -16.10
C GLU A 109 1.04 -17.48 -15.44
N ARG A 110 2.07 -18.12 -16.01
CA ARG A 110 3.48 -17.97 -15.58
C ARG A 110 4.02 -16.55 -15.75
N THR A 111 3.66 -15.82 -16.81
CA THR A 111 4.06 -14.42 -17.01
C THR A 111 3.47 -13.55 -15.91
N GLY A 112 2.19 -13.75 -15.56
CA GLY A 112 1.55 -13.06 -14.44
C GLY A 112 2.21 -13.37 -13.11
N ALA A 113 2.55 -14.63 -12.86
CA ALA A 113 3.25 -15.04 -11.62
C ALA A 113 4.62 -14.37 -11.51
N ILE A 114 5.39 -14.32 -12.58
CA ILE A 114 6.71 -13.67 -12.61
C ILE A 114 6.57 -12.16 -12.40
N ALA A 115 5.63 -11.49 -13.08
CA ALA A 115 5.42 -10.06 -12.92
C ALA A 115 4.99 -9.69 -11.49
N ALA A 116 4.08 -10.46 -10.90
CA ALA A 116 3.69 -10.29 -9.50
C ALA A 116 4.88 -10.49 -8.56
N ALA A 117 5.69 -11.53 -8.78
CA ALA A 117 6.90 -11.77 -7.99
C ALA A 117 7.91 -10.63 -8.10
N LEU A 118 8.17 -10.14 -9.32
CA LEU A 118 9.08 -9.03 -9.57
C LEU A 118 8.63 -7.74 -8.87
N TYR A 119 7.33 -7.49 -8.75
CA TYR A 119 6.80 -6.35 -8.02
C TYR A 119 6.82 -6.57 -6.49
N LEU A 120 6.26 -7.68 -6.02
CA LEU A 120 6.08 -7.97 -4.59
C LEU A 120 7.39 -8.16 -3.85
N LEU A 121 8.43 -8.66 -4.53
CA LEU A 121 9.75 -8.94 -3.98
C LEU A 121 10.81 -7.90 -4.38
N ASN A 122 10.42 -6.83 -5.08
CA ASN A 122 11.35 -5.75 -5.39
C ASN A 122 11.81 -5.08 -4.09
N PRO A 123 13.13 -5.05 -3.79
CA PRO A 123 13.63 -4.48 -2.54
C PRO A 123 13.29 -2.99 -2.40
N ALA A 124 13.31 -2.22 -3.49
CA ALA A 124 12.96 -0.80 -3.45
C ALA A 124 11.48 -0.61 -3.07
N LEU A 125 10.57 -1.43 -3.60
CA LEU A 125 9.14 -1.33 -3.29
C LEU A 125 8.80 -1.88 -1.91
N VAL A 126 9.47 -2.95 -1.48
CA VAL A 126 9.34 -3.49 -0.12
C VAL A 126 9.78 -2.47 0.93
N LEU A 127 10.77 -1.63 0.63
CA LEU A 127 11.25 -0.59 1.54
C LEU A 127 10.43 0.70 1.45
N ALA A 128 9.98 1.08 0.25
CA ALA A 128 9.23 2.32 0.04
C ALA A 128 7.79 2.28 0.61
N GLY A 129 7.15 1.11 0.64
CA GLY A 129 5.78 0.96 1.13
C GLY A 129 5.62 1.17 2.64
N PRO A 130 6.27 0.36 3.50
CA PRO A 130 6.18 0.40 4.97
C PRO A 130 7.18 1.36 5.64
N TYR A 131 7.68 2.31 4.84
CA TYR A 131 8.50 3.42 5.28
C TYR A 131 7.65 4.47 6.01
#